data_AF-A0A951ZH51-F1
#
_entry.id   AF-A0A951ZH51-F1
#
_cell.length_a   1.000
_cell.length_b   1.000
_cell.length_c   1.000
_cell.angle_alpha   90.00
_cell.angle_beta   90.00
_cell.angle_gamma   90.00
#
_symmetry.space_group_name_H-M   'P 1'
#
loop_
_entity.id
_entity.type
_entity.pdbx_description
1 polymer ?
#
loop_
_entity_poly.entity_id
_entity_poly.type
_entity_poly.pdbx_seq_one_letter_code
_entity_poly.pdbx_strand_id
1 'polypeptide(L)'
;MRFSVVASWVETPLKQFVDDARVEIAVLMHPSGQVLGQYGFARSVDVMTACALASAIHASSSELGRQLEGRPFSALHYTGRDRQIFLGAIDAPSGTLLLLAVFDRESSLGLVQLFLEEFRARVAASAPPPIVNAGPVMEEHFERDLNRNLAQLFGRA
;
A
#
# COMPACT_ATOMS: atom_id res chain seq x y z
N MET A 1 -5.01 10.58 15.64
CA MET A 1 -5.08 9.55 14.58
C MET A 1 -4.66 8.22 15.14
N ARG A 2 -5.21 7.09 14.65
CA ARG A 2 -4.94 5.77 15.21
C ARG A 2 -3.91 5.05 14.34
N PHE A 3 -2.85 4.58 14.98
CA PHE A 3 -1.85 3.72 14.37
C PHE A 3 -2.19 2.26 14.70
N SER A 4 -1.99 1.34 13.77
CA SER A 4 -2.24 -0.09 13.98
C SER A 4 -1.29 -0.90 13.11
N VAL A 5 -0.60 -1.86 13.71
CA VAL A 5 0.31 -2.78 13.01
C VAL A 5 -0.04 -4.22 13.27
N VAL A 6 0.12 -5.04 12.24
CA VAL A 6 0.07 -6.50 12.33
C VAL A 6 1.49 -7.06 12.43
N ALA A 7 2.45 -6.43 11.76
CA ALA A 7 3.86 -6.77 11.82
C ALA A 7 4.65 -5.73 12.61
N SER A 8 5.24 -6.13 13.74
CA SER A 8 5.94 -5.21 14.65
C SER A 8 7.09 -4.44 14.01
N TRP A 9 7.80 -5.06 13.05
CA TRP A 9 8.92 -4.42 12.34
C TRP A 9 8.49 -3.23 11.46
N VAL A 10 7.19 -3.10 11.16
CA VAL A 10 6.64 -2.00 10.34
C VAL A 10 6.40 -0.73 11.15
N GLU A 11 6.21 -0.84 12.46
CA GLU A 11 5.77 0.28 13.29
C GLU A 11 6.70 1.49 13.21
N THR A 12 7.99 1.29 13.50
CA THR A 12 8.95 2.40 13.48
C THR A 12 9.14 3.00 12.09
N PRO A 13 9.41 2.21 11.02
CA PRO A 13 9.54 2.76 9.68
C PRO A 13 8.31 3.54 9.21
N LEU A 14 7.10 3.02 9.45
CA LEU A 14 5.86 3.62 8.98
C LEU A 14 5.53 4.90 9.75
N LYS A 15 5.78 4.93 11.07
CA LYS A 15 5.61 6.15 11.87
C LYS A 15 6.55 7.26 11.41
N GLN A 16 7.82 6.93 11.18
CA GLN A 16 8.80 7.89 10.65
C GLN A 16 8.38 8.41 9.28
N PHE A 17 7.97 7.53 8.36
CA PHE A 17 7.43 7.96 7.07
C PHE A 17 6.23 8.90 7.22
N VAL A 18 5.29 8.61 8.12
CA VAL A 18 4.13 9.48 8.37
C VAL A 18 4.53 10.87 8.82
N ASP A 19 5.43 10.95 9.79
CA ASP A 19 5.89 12.20 10.40
C ASP A 19 6.73 13.02 9.40
N ASP A 20 7.67 12.36 8.73
CA ASP A 20 8.58 12.97 7.76
C ASP A 20 7.81 13.43 6.51
N ALA A 21 6.96 12.55 5.96
CA ALA A 21 6.22 12.79 4.73
C ALA A 21 4.96 13.65 4.93
N ARG A 22 4.57 13.94 6.18
CA ARG A 22 3.35 14.69 6.56
C ARG A 22 2.09 14.17 5.88
N VAL A 23 1.93 12.85 5.85
CA VAL A 23 0.75 12.21 5.23
C VAL A 23 -0.39 12.09 6.25
N GLU A 24 -1.62 12.30 5.81
CA GLU A 24 -2.80 12.12 6.65
C GLU A 24 -3.11 10.63 6.86
N ILE A 25 -2.85 9.80 5.85
CA ILE A 25 -3.10 8.36 5.84
C ILE A 25 -1.91 7.65 5.21
N ALA A 26 -1.50 6.55 5.83
CA ALA A 26 -0.52 5.63 5.25
C ALA A 26 -0.94 4.18 5.51
N VAL A 27 -0.83 3.32 4.49
CA VAL A 27 -1.01 1.86 4.62
C VAL A 27 0.11 1.15 3.92
N LEU A 28 0.81 0.29 4.65
CA LEU A 28 1.71 -0.70 4.08
C LEU A 28 0.97 -2.03 3.99
N MET A 29 0.92 -2.61 2.79
CA MET A 29 0.19 -3.85 2.52
C MET A 29 0.95 -4.75 1.55
N HIS A 30 0.59 -6.03 1.52
CA HIS A 30 0.97 -6.91 0.42
C HIS A 30 0.19 -6.54 -0.86
N PRO A 31 0.68 -6.90 -2.07
CA PRO A 31 -0.05 -6.73 -3.32
C PRO A 31 -1.39 -7.46 -3.36
N SER A 32 -1.58 -8.48 -2.52
CA SER A 32 -2.90 -9.03 -2.26
C SER A 32 -3.82 -7.92 -1.71
N GLY A 33 -3.43 -7.22 -0.66
CA GLY A 33 -4.24 -6.21 0.03
C GLY A 33 -4.28 -6.48 1.53
N GLN A 34 -3.57 -7.51 1.99
CA GLN A 34 -3.35 -7.77 3.40
C GLN A 34 -2.49 -6.65 4.02
N VAL A 35 -3.05 -5.98 5.03
CA VAL A 35 -2.40 -4.88 5.74
C VAL A 35 -1.31 -5.38 6.68
N LEU A 36 -0.14 -4.75 6.61
CA LEU A 36 0.96 -4.94 7.56
C LEU A 36 0.99 -3.84 8.62
N GLY A 37 0.66 -2.61 8.23
CA GLY A 37 0.57 -1.46 9.12
C GLY A 37 -0.22 -0.32 8.51
N GLN A 38 -0.87 0.47 9.36
CA GLN A 38 -1.68 1.60 8.95
C GLN A 38 -1.66 2.77 9.92
N TYR A 39 -1.91 3.96 9.38
CA TYR A 39 -2.09 5.22 10.08
C TYR A 39 -3.25 6.01 9.48
N GLY A 40 -3.97 6.76 10.31
CA GLY A 40 -4.87 7.82 9.86
C GLY A 40 -6.33 7.43 9.63
N PHE A 41 -6.66 6.14 9.56
CA PHE A 41 -8.05 5.71 9.35
C PHE A 41 -8.92 5.90 10.60
N ALA A 42 -9.98 6.69 10.44
CA ALA A 42 -11.01 6.96 11.44
C ALA A 42 -12.40 6.56 10.89
N ARG A 43 -12.58 5.27 10.58
CA ARG A 43 -13.86 4.61 10.24
C ARG A 43 -14.65 5.08 9.00
N SER A 44 -14.39 6.24 8.39
CA SER A 44 -15.13 6.74 7.21
C SER A 44 -14.72 6.08 5.89
N VAL A 45 -13.53 5.49 5.83
CA VAL A 45 -13.10 4.57 4.78
C VAL A 45 -12.81 3.24 5.45
N ASP A 46 -13.44 2.16 5.00
CA ASP A 46 -13.04 0.82 5.41
C ASP A 46 -11.65 0.58 4.82
N VAL A 47 -10.66 0.47 5.70
CA VAL A 47 -9.25 0.17 5.37
C VAL A 47 -9.19 -0.99 4.39
N MET A 48 -10.03 -2.00 4.58
CA MET A 48 -10.07 -3.17 3.71
C MET A 48 -10.46 -2.80 2.28
N THR A 49 -11.46 -1.92 2.11
CA THR A 49 -11.87 -1.40 0.81
C THR A 49 -10.77 -0.57 0.16
N ALA A 50 -10.09 0.28 0.92
CA ALA A 50 -8.98 1.07 0.40
C ALA A 50 -7.83 0.17 -0.08
N CYS A 51 -7.51 -0.88 0.67
CA CYS A 51 -6.47 -1.85 0.29
C CYS A 51 -6.87 -2.65 -0.94
N ALA A 52 -8.11 -3.15 -0.99
CA ALA A 52 -8.66 -3.85 -2.15
C ALA A 52 -8.55 -3.04 -3.44
N LEU A 53 -8.93 -1.76 -3.39
CA LEU A 53 -8.85 -0.85 -4.53
C LEU A 53 -7.39 -0.52 -4.89
N ALA A 54 -6.52 -0.28 -3.90
CA ALA A 54 -5.10 -0.03 -4.13
C ALA A 54 -4.42 -1.24 -4.80
N SER A 55 -4.70 -2.46 -4.34
CA SER A 55 -4.23 -3.70 -4.97
C SER A 55 -4.70 -3.84 -6.40
N ALA A 56 -5.98 -3.57 -6.68
CA ALA A 56 -6.54 -3.62 -8.04
C ALA A 56 -5.89 -2.56 -8.96
N ILE A 57 -5.67 -1.35 -8.46
CA ILE A 57 -4.94 -0.29 -9.17
C ILE A 57 -3.52 -0.76 -9.49
N HIS A 58 -2.79 -1.29 -8.50
CA HIS A 58 -1.43 -1.78 -8.71
C HIS A 58 -1.36 -2.91 -9.73
N ALA A 59 -2.26 -3.89 -9.67
CA ALA A 59 -2.28 -5.02 -10.60
C ALA A 59 -2.52 -4.56 -12.04
N SER A 60 -3.56 -3.74 -12.25
CA SER A 60 -3.91 -3.22 -13.58
C SER A 60 -2.85 -2.26 -14.13
N SER A 61 -2.29 -1.37 -13.30
CA SER A 61 -1.23 -0.45 -13.71
C SER A 61 0.09 -1.15 -13.98
N SER A 62 0.40 -2.22 -13.24
CA SER A 62 1.58 -3.04 -13.49
C SER A 62 1.53 -3.66 -14.88
N GLU A 63 0.35 -4.16 -15.27
CA GLU A 63 0.16 -4.72 -16.61
C GLU A 63 0.24 -3.66 -17.71
N LEU A 64 -0.37 -2.48 -17.50
CA LEU A 64 -0.20 -1.34 -18.40
C LEU A 64 1.28 -0.96 -18.56
N GLY A 65 2.04 -0.91 -17.47
CA GLY A 65 3.48 -0.66 -17.52
C GLY A 65 4.21 -1.71 -18.37
N ARG A 66 3.92 -3.00 -18.20
CA ARG A 66 4.54 -4.06 -19.01
C ARG A 66 4.27 -3.86 -20.50
N GLN A 67 3.05 -3.48 -20.86
CA GLN A 67 2.69 -3.26 -22.26
C GLN A 67 3.34 -2.00 -22.86
N LEU A 68 3.51 -0.95 -22.06
CA LEU A 68 4.00 0.36 -22.53
C LEU A 68 5.53 0.51 -22.42
N GLU A 69 6.15 -0.03 -21.38
CA GLU A 69 7.58 0.13 -21.06
C GLU A 69 8.35 -1.20 -20.96
N GLY A 70 7.67 -2.35 -21.15
CA GLY A 70 8.29 -3.67 -20.92
C GLY A 70 8.53 -4.01 -19.45
N ARG A 71 8.05 -3.18 -18.51
CA ARG A 71 8.20 -3.34 -17.05
C ARG A 71 7.04 -2.70 -16.28
N PRO A 72 6.67 -3.19 -15.08
CA PRO A 72 5.63 -2.57 -14.28
C PRO A 72 5.93 -1.12 -13.91
N PHE A 73 4.90 -0.28 -13.80
CA PHE A 73 5.04 1.03 -13.16
C PHE A 73 5.39 0.88 -11.68
N SER A 74 6.33 1.68 -11.19
CA SER A 74 6.81 1.64 -9.81
C SER A 74 5.95 2.46 -8.84
N ALA A 75 5.19 3.42 -9.35
CA ALA A 75 4.27 4.24 -8.58
C ALA A 75 3.18 4.88 -9.44
N LEU A 76 2.09 5.27 -8.78
CA LEU A 76 1.01 6.08 -9.34
C LEU A 76 0.69 7.25 -8.40
N HIS A 77 0.25 8.35 -8.99
CA HIS A 77 -0.19 9.53 -8.26
C HIS A 77 -1.50 10.05 -8.85
N TYR A 78 -2.48 10.29 -7.98
CA TYR A 78 -3.77 10.89 -8.33
C TYR A 78 -3.95 12.19 -7.57
N THR A 79 -4.26 13.26 -8.31
CA THR A 79 -4.55 14.58 -7.74
C THR A 79 -6.06 14.77 -7.61
N GLY A 80 -6.56 14.89 -6.38
CA GLY A 80 -7.91 15.36 -6.09
C GLY A 80 -7.94 16.87 -5.79
N ARG A 81 -9.12 17.37 -5.40
CA ARG A 81 -9.31 18.78 -5.04
C ARG A 81 -8.62 19.14 -3.72
N ASP A 82 -8.85 18.32 -2.70
CA ASP A 82 -8.38 18.59 -1.33
C ASP A 82 -7.31 17.59 -0.88
N ARG A 83 -7.33 16.38 -1.46
CA ARG A 83 -6.42 15.28 -1.14
C ARG A 83 -5.79 14.70 -2.39
N GLN A 84 -4.59 14.18 -2.22
CA GLN A 84 -3.80 13.49 -3.22
C GLN A 84 -3.54 12.07 -2.75
N ILE A 85 -3.45 11.14 -3.70
CA ILE A 85 -3.18 9.73 -3.43
C ILE A 85 -1.89 9.36 -4.14
N PHE A 86 -0.95 8.77 -3.39
CA PHE A 86 0.23 8.14 -3.93
C PHE A 86 0.19 6.64 -3.63
N LEU A 87 0.42 5.82 -4.64
CA LEU A 87 0.55 4.38 -4.52
C LEU A 87 1.94 3.98 -5.03
N GLY A 88 2.80 3.48 -4.17
CA GLY A 88 4.18 3.10 -4.52
C GLY A 88 4.48 1.64 -4.20
N ALA A 89 5.26 0.99 -5.07
CA ALA A 89 5.84 -0.32 -4.79
C ALA A 89 7.12 -0.18 -3.95
N ILE A 90 7.31 -1.12 -3.04
CA ILE A 90 8.48 -1.23 -2.15
C ILE A 90 8.98 -2.67 -2.22
N ASP A 91 10.21 -2.87 -2.65
CA ASP A 91 10.83 -4.19 -2.62
C ASP A 91 11.30 -4.50 -1.19
N ALA A 92 10.83 -5.63 -0.65
CA ALA A 92 11.26 -6.16 0.62
C ALA A 92 11.84 -7.58 0.42
N PRO A 93 12.63 -8.11 1.37
CA PRO A 93 13.19 -9.46 1.28
C PRO A 93 12.13 -10.55 1.09
N SER A 94 10.93 -10.36 1.61
CA SER A 94 9.79 -11.29 1.50
C SER A 94 8.95 -11.09 0.23
N GLY A 95 9.31 -10.16 -0.65
CA GLY A 95 8.59 -9.80 -1.86
C GLY A 95 8.18 -8.33 -1.90
N THR A 96 7.48 -7.95 -2.97
CA THR A 96 6.99 -6.58 -3.15
C THR A 96 5.88 -6.26 -2.14
N LEU A 97 5.90 -5.05 -1.61
CA LEU A 97 4.87 -4.43 -0.78
C LEU A 97 4.34 -3.18 -1.49
N LEU A 98 3.15 -2.76 -1.11
CA LEU A 98 2.51 -1.53 -1.59
C LEU A 98 2.36 -0.54 -0.45
N LEU A 99 2.70 0.71 -0.71
CA LEU A 99 2.39 1.85 0.15
C LEU A 99 1.28 2.68 -0.48
N LEU A 100 0.14 2.77 0.19
CA LEU A 100 -0.89 3.76 -0.07
C LEU A 100 -0.67 4.95 0.87
N ALA A 101 -0.46 6.14 0.32
CA ALA A 101 -0.36 7.39 1.06
C ALA A 101 -1.42 8.38 0.59
N VAL A 102 -2.10 9.03 1.54
CA VAL A 102 -3.02 10.14 1.27
C VAL A 102 -2.53 11.38 2.00
N PHE A 103 -2.46 12.48 1.29
CA PHE A 103 -1.95 13.74 1.82
C PHE A 103 -2.69 14.93 1.22
N ASP A 104 -2.69 16.03 1.96
CA ASP A 104 -3.28 17.30 1.54
C ASP A 104 -2.19 18.32 1.22
N ARG A 105 -2.47 19.60 1.45
CA ARG A 105 -1.56 20.73 1.19
C ARG A 105 -0.41 20.84 2.21
N GLU A 106 -0.44 20.10 3.31
CA GLU A 106 0.66 20.05 4.27
C GLU A 106 1.85 19.20 3.77
N SER A 107 1.65 18.45 2.67
CA SER A 107 2.68 17.69 1.97
C SER A 107 2.67 17.97 0.46
N SER A 108 3.55 17.29 -0.28
CA SER A 108 3.63 17.37 -1.74
C SER A 108 4.12 16.04 -2.32
N LEU A 109 3.85 15.79 -3.60
CA LEU A 109 4.33 14.59 -4.29
C LEU A 109 5.86 14.42 -4.15
N GLY A 110 6.63 15.51 -4.32
CA GLY A 110 8.09 15.44 -4.20
C GLY A 110 8.57 15.07 -2.80
N LEU A 111 7.88 15.55 -1.77
CA LEU A 111 8.18 15.23 -0.38
C LEU A 111 7.84 13.78 -0.04
N VAL A 112 6.69 13.29 -0.53
CA VAL A 112 6.30 11.87 -0.41
C VAL A 112 7.29 10.96 -1.13
N GLN A 113 7.74 11.33 -2.33
CA GLN A 113 8.74 10.57 -3.08
C GLN A 113 10.09 10.53 -2.38
N LEU A 114 10.55 11.66 -1.83
CA LEU A 114 11.80 11.72 -1.08
C LEU A 114 11.77 10.76 0.11
N PHE A 115 10.74 10.85 0.95
CA PHE A 115 10.64 10.00 2.14
C PHE A 115 10.22 8.56 1.85
N LEU A 116 9.67 8.28 0.65
CA LEU A 116 9.50 6.90 0.19
C LEU A 116 10.85 6.20 0.02
N GLU A 117 11.85 6.86 -0.55
CA GLU A 117 13.17 6.23 -0.71
C GLU A 117 13.83 5.94 0.63
N GLU A 118 13.70 6.83 1.60
CA GLU A 118 14.15 6.56 2.97
C GLU A 118 13.35 5.43 3.64
N PHE A 119 12.03 5.43 3.44
CA PHE A 119 11.16 4.40 3.96
C PHE A 119 11.48 3.02 3.37
N ARG A 120 11.82 2.93 2.07
CA ARG A 120 12.30 1.71 1.44
C ARG A 120 13.56 1.18 2.11
N ALA A 121 14.53 2.05 2.40
CA ALA A 121 15.75 1.65 3.11
C ALA A 121 15.44 1.13 4.52
N ARG A 122 14.55 1.79 5.25
CA ARG A 122 14.12 1.37 6.59
C ARG A 122 13.36 0.04 6.58
N VAL A 123 12.48 -0.16 5.60
CA VAL A 123 11.75 -1.42 5.38
C VAL A 123 12.73 -2.55 5.06
N ALA A 124 13.67 -2.34 4.12
CA ALA A 124 14.66 -3.35 3.76
C ALA A 124 15.55 -3.76 4.95
N ALA A 125 15.88 -2.82 5.84
CA ALA A 125 16.67 -3.10 7.04
C ALA A 125 15.88 -3.80 8.16
N SER A 126 14.56 -3.57 8.24
CA SER A 126 13.71 -4.07 9.34
C SER A 126 12.95 -5.35 8.99
N ALA A 127 12.72 -5.59 7.70
CA ALA A 127 11.91 -6.71 7.23
C ALA A 127 12.60 -8.04 7.51
N PRO A 128 11.85 -9.06 7.98
CA PRO A 128 12.41 -10.38 8.19
C PRO A 128 12.85 -11.00 6.87
N PRO A 129 13.82 -11.93 6.89
CA PRO A 129 14.19 -12.69 5.70
C PRO A 129 12.99 -13.48 5.16
N PRO A 130 12.96 -13.77 3.84
CA PRO A 130 11.87 -14.53 3.23
C PRO A 130 11.68 -15.88 3.91
N ILE A 131 10.44 -16.19 4.27
CA ILE A 131 10.07 -17.50 4.80
C ILE A 131 9.95 -18.44 3.60
N VAL A 132 10.87 -19.40 3.48
CA VAL A 132 11.01 -20.32 2.33
C VAL A 132 9.85 -21.34 2.20
N ASN A 133 8.83 -21.27 3.07
CA ASN A 133 7.77 -22.28 3.18
C ASN A 133 6.36 -21.68 3.35
N ALA A 134 5.89 -20.87 2.39
CA ALA A 134 4.47 -20.56 2.27
C ALA A 134 3.99 -21.04 0.89
N GLY A 135 3.34 -22.20 0.85
CA GLY A 135 2.76 -22.76 -0.37
C GLY A 135 1.59 -21.93 -0.92
N PRO A 136 1.08 -22.27 -2.12
CA PRO A 136 0.13 -21.47 -2.93
C PRO A 136 -1.29 -21.28 -2.34
N VAL A 137 -1.55 -21.78 -1.14
CA VAL A 137 -2.90 -21.82 -0.55
C VAL A 137 -3.41 -20.42 -0.16
N MET A 138 -2.53 -19.44 0.08
CA MET A 138 -2.94 -18.12 0.58
C MET A 138 -3.50 -17.18 -0.51
N GLU A 139 -3.05 -17.32 -1.76
CA GLU A 139 -3.45 -16.43 -2.86
C GLU A 139 -4.90 -16.70 -3.33
N GLU A 140 -5.32 -17.96 -3.42
CA GLU A 140 -6.68 -18.33 -3.86
C GLU A 140 -7.79 -17.86 -2.88
N HIS A 141 -7.54 -17.91 -1.57
CA HIS A 141 -8.50 -17.45 -0.57
C HIS A 141 -8.69 -15.93 -0.63
N PHE A 142 -7.59 -15.21 -0.82
CA PHE A 142 -7.60 -13.77 -0.88
C PHE A 142 -8.32 -13.24 -2.14
N GLU A 143 -8.05 -13.82 -3.32
CA GLU A 143 -8.69 -13.36 -4.56
C GLU A 143 -10.21 -13.54 -4.52
N ARG A 144 -10.69 -14.64 -3.90
CA ARG A 144 -12.13 -14.83 -3.64
C ARG A 144 -12.68 -13.80 -2.67
N ASP A 145 -11.98 -13.52 -1.58
CA ASP A 145 -12.43 -12.56 -0.57
C ASP A 145 -12.46 -11.12 -1.13
N LEU A 146 -11.46 -10.75 -1.94
CA LEU A 146 -11.39 -9.48 -2.66
C LEU A 146 -12.58 -9.32 -3.62
N ASN A 147 -12.80 -10.28 -4.51
CA ASN A 147 -13.89 -10.24 -5.48
C ASN A 147 -15.26 -10.19 -4.80
N ARG A 148 -15.45 -10.95 -3.71
CA ARG A 148 -16.68 -10.90 -2.90
C ARG A 148 -16.93 -9.52 -2.31
N ASN A 149 -15.91 -8.90 -1.72
CA ASN A 149 -16.04 -7.55 -1.13
C ASN A 149 -16.33 -6.49 -2.19
N LEU A 150 -15.66 -6.55 -3.35
CA LEU A 150 -15.92 -5.65 -4.47
C LEU A 150 -17.36 -5.81 -5.01
N ALA A 151 -17.83 -7.04 -5.18
CA ALA A 151 -19.19 -7.32 -5.66
C ALA A 151 -20.28 -6.75 -4.71
N GLN A 152 -20.08 -6.90 -3.40
CA GLN A 152 -20.97 -6.33 -2.38
C GLN A 152 -20.96 -4.80 -2.38
N LEU A 153 -19.78 -4.18 -2.54
CA LEU A 153 -19.63 -2.71 -2.54
C LEU A 153 -20.22 -2.04 -3.79
N PHE A 154 -20.20 -2.72 -4.94
CA PHE A 154 -20.72 -2.18 -6.21
C PHE A 154 -22.14 -2.68 -6.55
N GLY A 155 -22.84 -3.32 -5.62
CA GLY A 155 -24.25 -3.70 -5.77
C GLY A 155 -24.51 -4.74 -6.86
N ARG A 156 -23.51 -5.55 -7.20
CA ARG A 156 -23.64 -6.68 -8.13
C ARG A 156 -23.63 -7.97 -7.32
N ALA A 157 -24.76 -8.28 -6.69
CA ALA A 157 -25.05 -9.61 -6.16
C ALA A 157 -25.83 -10.40 -7.20
#